data_AF-A0A533Q7F4-F1
#
_entry.id   AF-A0A533Q7F4-F1
#
_cell.length_a   1.000
_cell.length_b   1.000
_cell.length_c   1.000
_cell.angle_alpha   90.00
_cell.angle_beta   90.00
_cell.angle_gamma   90.00
#
_symmetry.space_group_name_H-M   'P 1'
#
loop_
_entity.id
_entity.type
_entity.pdbx_description
1 polymer ?
#
loop_
_entity_poly.entity_id
_entity_poly.type
_entity_poly.pdbx_seq_one_letter_code
_entity_poly.pdbx_strand_id
1 'polypeptide(L)' 'MKEIEKMPDEKIQELLDFICFLKVKDFIDPEQMYFWTKQWQDMEKEAEVDKEKGNIIGDGTVKDLLEKLKK' A
#
# COMPACT_ATOMS: atom_id res chain seq x y z
N MET A 1 10.77 14.87 -24.31
CA MET A 1 10.65 13.43 -24.70
C MET A 1 12.00 12.74 -24.82
N LYS A 2 12.99 13.28 -25.57
CA LYS A 2 14.34 12.68 -25.69
C LYS A 2 15.10 12.41 -24.38
N GLU A 3 14.78 13.11 -23.30
CA GLU A 3 15.38 12.85 -21.98
C GLU A 3 14.72 11.66 -21.27
N ILE A 4 13.41 11.49 -21.41
CA ILE A 4 12.67 10.35 -20.83
C ILE A 4 13.10 9.04 -21.52
N GLU A 5 13.31 9.07 -22.83
CA GLU A 5 13.78 7.92 -23.62
C GLU A 5 15.19 7.44 -23.21
N LYS A 6 15.95 8.25 -22.49
CA LYS A 6 17.31 7.92 -22.00
C LYS A 6 17.33 7.59 -20.51
N MET A 7 16.19 7.64 -19.83
CA MET A 7 16.13 7.36 -18.40
C MET A 7 16.21 5.85 -18.15
N PRO A 8 16.82 5.43 -17.02
CA PRO A 8 16.74 4.05 -16.57
C PRO A 8 15.27 3.62 -16.37
N ASP A 9 14.98 2.35 -16.61
CA ASP A 9 13.62 1.80 -16.50
C ASP A 9 12.99 2.04 -15.13
N GLU A 10 13.78 1.98 -14.06
CA GLU A 10 13.36 2.27 -12.69
C GLU A 10 12.82 3.71 -12.53
N LYS A 11 13.46 4.67 -13.21
CA LYS A 11 13.06 6.08 -13.19
C LYS A 11 11.85 6.33 -14.09
N ILE A 12 11.71 5.58 -15.18
CA ILE A 12 10.51 5.59 -16.01
C ILE A 12 9.32 5.06 -15.20
N GLN A 13 9.51 3.97 -14.45
CA GLN A 13 8.47 3.41 -13.59
C GLN A 13 8.03 4.40 -12.51
N GLU A 14 8.98 5.05 -11.82
CA GLU A 14 8.68 6.08 -10.82
C GLU A 14 7.84 7.24 -11.41
N LEU A 15 8.15 7.65 -12.65
CA LEU A 15 7.38 8.67 -13.37
C LEU A 15 5.96 8.18 -13.72
N LEU A 16 5.82 6.93 -14.16
CA LEU A 16 4.51 6.33 -14.46
C LEU A 16 3.64 6.24 -13.21
N ASP A 17 4.21 5.84 -12.08
CA ASP A 17 3.53 5.77 -10.78
C ASP A 17 3.06 7.16 -10.35
N PHE A 18 3.90 8.19 -10.52
CA PHE A 18 3.52 9.58 -10.23
C PHE A 18 2.40 10.10 -11.15
N ILE A 19 2.46 9.81 -12.45
CA ILE A 19 1.38 10.15 -13.39
C ILE A 19 0.07 9.46 -12.99
N CYS A 20 0.14 8.19 -12.56
CA CYS A 20 -1.02 7.46 -12.06
C CYS A 20 -1.62 8.18 -10.85
N PHE A 21 -0.80 8.51 -9.85
CA PHE A 21 -1.22 9.29 -8.68
C PHE A 21 -1.91 10.60 -9.08
N LEU A 22 -1.33 11.39 -9.99
CA LEU A 22 -1.94 12.65 -10.44
C LEU A 22 -3.31 12.48 -11.11
N LYS A 23 -3.54 11.36 -11.80
CA LYS A 23 -4.84 11.05 -12.42
C LYS A 23 -5.91 10.71 -11.40
N VAL A 24 -5.52 10.10 -10.27
CA VAL A 24 -6.46 9.63 -9.24
C VAL A 24 -6.57 10.56 -8.04
N LYS A 25 -5.67 11.55 -7.90
CA LYS A 25 -5.60 12.43 -6.71
C LYS A 25 -6.91 13.15 -6.39
N ASP A 26 -7.71 13.50 -7.41
CA ASP A 26 -8.98 14.20 -7.23
C ASP A 26 -10.13 13.25 -6.80
N PHE A 27 -9.88 11.93 -6.83
CA PHE A 27 -10.77 10.87 -6.34
C PHE A 27 -10.32 10.30 -4.99
N ILE A 28 -9.12 10.66 -4.52
CA ILE A 28 -8.59 10.24 -3.22
C ILE A 28 -8.91 11.33 -2.20
N ASP A 29 -9.55 10.94 -1.10
CA ASP A 29 -9.71 11.82 0.05
C ASP A 29 -8.31 12.25 0.57
N PRO A 30 -8.01 13.56 0.70
CA PRO A 30 -6.73 14.03 1.22
C PRO A 30 -6.36 13.42 2.59
N GLU A 31 -7.34 13.13 3.44
CA GLU A 31 -7.12 12.50 4.75
C GLU A 31 -6.59 11.06 4.63
N GLN A 32 -6.77 10.44 3.46
CA GLN A 32 -6.38 9.07 3.14
C GLN A 32 -5.08 9.00 2.31
N MET A 33 -4.38 10.11 2.05
CA MET A 33 -3.14 10.09 1.25
C MET A 33 -2.05 9.16 1.82
N TYR A 34 -2.02 8.99 3.13
CA TYR A 34 -1.04 8.14 3.80
C TYR A 34 -1.08 6.68 3.31
N PHE A 35 -2.26 6.14 3.03
CA PHE A 35 -2.46 4.77 2.52
C PHE A 35 -1.84 4.54 1.14
N TRP A 36 -1.54 5.61 0.40
CA TRP A 36 -0.96 5.56 -0.95
C TRP A 36 0.56 5.78 -0.94
N THR A 37 1.18 5.91 0.23
CA THR A 37 2.63 6.01 0.33
C THR A 37 3.30 4.66 0.07
N LYS A 38 4.52 4.68 -0.51
CA LYS A 38 5.31 3.45 -0.73
C LYS A 38 5.46 2.62 0.55
N GLN A 39 5.71 3.29 1.68
CA GLN A 39 5.82 2.64 2.98
C GLN A 39 4.55 1.86 3.34
N TRP A 40 3.36 2.46 3.18
CA TRP A 40 2.11 1.76 3.45
C TRP A 40 1.89 0.58 2.50
N GLN A 41 2.17 0.76 1.21
CA GLN A 41 2.03 -0.30 0.21
C GLN A 41 2.98 -1.47 0.45
N ASP A 42 4.17 -1.23 0.99
CA ASP A 42 5.10 -2.30 1.37
C ASP A 42 4.61 -3.04 2.65
N MET A 43 4.06 -2.32 3.64
CA MET A 43 3.41 -2.94 4.80
C MET A 43 2.18 -3.78 4.41
N GLU A 44 1.39 -3.34 3.43
CA GLU A 44 0.26 -4.11 2.89
C GLU A 44 0.72 -5.44 2.26
N LYS A 45 1.82 -5.41 1.49
CA LYS A 45 2.38 -6.66 0.92
C LYS A 45 2.83 -7.63 2.01
N GLU A 46 3.48 -7.13 3.06
CA GLU A 46 3.87 -7.96 4.20
C GLU A 46 2.64 -8.56 4.90
N ALA A 47 1.60 -7.76 5.11
CA ALA A 47 0.35 -8.21 5.71
C ALA A 47 -0.36 -9.26 4.85
N GLU A 48 -0.36 -9.14 3.52
CA GLU A 48 -0.90 -10.16 2.61
C GLU A 48 -0.13 -11.48 2.72
N VAL A 49 1.21 -11.44 2.78
CA VAL A 49 2.03 -12.65 2.99
C VAL A 49 1.68 -13.33 4.32
N ASP A 50 1.41 -12.56 5.38
CA ASP A 50 0.97 -13.12 6.66
C ASP A 50 -0.44 -13.73 6.60
N LYS A 51 -1.36 -13.09 5.88
CA LYS A 51 -2.70 -13.66 5.63
C LYS A 51 -2.61 -15.00 4.88
N GLU A 52 -1.79 -15.09 3.84
CA GLU A 52 -1.57 -16.31 3.07
C GLU A 52 -0.99 -17.44 3.93
N LYS A 53 -0.11 -17.11 4.87
CA LYS A 53 0.46 -18.06 5.84
C LYS A 53 -0.50 -18.45 6.96
N GLY A 54 -1.68 -17.83 7.01
CA GLY A 54 -2.66 -18.05 8.08
C GLY A 54 -2.29 -17.38 9.41
N ASN A 55 -1.37 -16.41 9.41
CA ASN A 55 -0.95 -15.64 10.59
C ASN A 55 -2.00 -14.57 10.96
N ILE A 56 -3.27 -14.97 11.06
CA ILE A 56 -4.41 -14.07 11.32
C ILE A 56 -4.88 -14.28 12.76
N ILE A 57 -4.78 -13.24 13.58
CA ILE A 57 -5.35 -13.24 14.93
C ILE A 57 -6.78 -12.73 14.84
N GLY A 58 -7.70 -13.68 14.81
CA GLY A 58 -9.10 -13.37 15.07
C GLY A 58 -10.02 -13.44 13.87
N ASP A 59 -11.28 -13.09 14.12
CA ASP A 59 -12.34 -13.03 13.10
C ASP A 59 -12.58 -11.60 12.58
N GLY A 60 -11.78 -10.64 13.02
CA GLY A 60 -11.90 -9.22 12.68
C GLY A 60 -12.79 -8.43 13.63
N THR A 61 -13.39 -9.06 14.65
CA THR A 61 -14.12 -8.34 15.69
C THR A 61 -13.20 -7.89 16.84
N VAL A 62 -13.48 -6.71 17.38
CA VAL A 62 -12.74 -6.17 18.55
C VAL A 62 -12.86 -7.12 19.75
N LYS A 63 -14.02 -7.76 19.93
CA LYS A 63 -14.26 -8.70 21.04
C LYS A 63 -13.33 -9.91 20.95
N ASP A 64 -13.27 -10.56 19.80
CA ASP A 64 -12.44 -11.73 19.59
C ASP A 64 -10.94 -11.38 19.71
N LEU A 65 -10.52 -10.22 19.17
CA LEU A 65 -9.15 -9.75 19.33
C LEU A 65 -8.78 -9.56 20.82
N LEU A 66 -9.64 -8.94 21.62
CA LEU A 66 -9.42 -8.76 23.05
C LEU A 66 -9.36 -10.08 23.81
N GLU A 67 -10.13 -11.08 23.40
CA GLU A 67 -10.08 -12.42 23.99
C GLU A 67 -8.77 -13.15 23.64
N LYS A 68 -8.29 -13.01 22.41
CA LYS A 68 -7.02 -13.62 21.97
C LYS A 68 -5.77 -12.97 22.57
N LEU A 69 -5.78 -11.65 22.81
CA LEU A 69 -4.64 -10.90 23.36
C LEU A 69 -4.49 -10.99 24.89
N LYS A 70 -5.51 -11.45 25.62
CA LYS A 70 -5.49 -11.59 27.09
C LYS A 70 -4.81 -12.87 27.59
N LYS A 71 -4.29 -13.70 26.70
CA LYS A 71 -3.51 -14.90 27.01
C LYS A 71 -2.02 -14.61 26.99
#